data_AF-A0A075H2I0-F1
#
_entry.id   AF-A0A075H2I0-F1
#
_cell.length_a   1.000
_cell.length_b   1.000
_cell.length_c   1.000
_cell.angle_alpha   90.00
_cell.angle_beta   90.00
_cell.angle_gamma   90.00
#
_symmetry.space_group_name_H-M   'P 1'
#
loop_
_entity.id
_entity.type
_entity.pdbx_description
1 polymer ?
#
loop_
_entity_poly.entity_id
_entity_poly.type
_entity_poly.pdbx_seq_one_letter_code
_entity_poly.pdbx_strand_id
1 'polypeptide(L)'
;MSFSKLIEEINPKNVIGLSSVGRPSSFCDVARSLTENSCVVIGGFQKSHFSDSTVSNIDQLVNVNSESLESHVVTARILYEYEKTIFK
;
A
#
# COMPACT_ATOMS: atom_id res chain seq x y z
N MET A 1 -18.18 -3.70 8.31
CA MET A 1 -17.81 -3.28 6.96
C MET A 1 -16.69 -4.19 6.47
N SER A 2 -16.76 -4.75 5.26
CA SER A 2 -15.67 -5.56 4.68
C SER A 2 -14.70 -4.66 3.91
N PHE A 3 -13.49 -5.16 3.63
CA PHE A 3 -12.50 -4.45 2.83
C PHE A 3 -13.05 -4.07 1.45
N SER A 4 -13.67 -5.02 0.73
CA SER A 4 -14.25 -4.76 -0.59
C SER A 4 -15.31 -3.65 -0.56
N LYS A 5 -16.20 -3.65 0.45
CA LYS A 5 -17.19 -2.59 0.60
C LYS A 5 -16.56 -1.22 0.86
N LEU A 6 -15.46 -1.18 1.63
CA LEU A 6 -14.74 0.07 1.87
C LEU A 6 -14.08 0.59 0.59
N ILE A 7 -13.46 -0.29 -0.20
CA ILE A 7 -12.85 0.10 -1.49
C ILE A 7 -13.92 0.60 -2.47
N GLU A 8 -15.08 -0.06 -2.53
CA GLU A 8 -16.24 0.42 -3.31
C GLU A 8 -16.74 1.80 -2.85
N GLU A 9 -16.80 2.04 -1.53
CA GLU A 9 -17.29 3.28 -0.95
C GLU A 9 -16.35 4.48 -1.20
N ILE A 10 -15.04 4.29 -1.04
CA ILE A 10 -14.05 5.37 -1.28
C ILE A 10 -13.68 5.52 -2.76
N ASN A 11 -13.99 4.51 -3.60
CA ASN A 11 -13.80 4.48 -5.04
C ASN A 11 -12.46 5.08 -5.52
N PRO A 12 -11.32 4.50 -5.09
CA PRO A 12 -10.00 5.03 -5.43
C PRO A 12 -9.67 4.76 -6.91
N LYS A 13 -8.85 5.62 -7.53
CA LYS A 13 -8.41 5.43 -8.92
C LYS A 13 -7.40 4.28 -9.07
N ASN A 14 -6.67 3.98 -7.99
CA ASN A 14 -5.65 2.95 -7.96
C ASN A 14 -5.45 2.46 -6.53
N VAL A 15 -5.42 1.15 -6.32
CA VAL A 15 -5.21 0.49 -5.02
C VAL A 15 -3.87 -0.23 -5.03
N ILE A 16 -2.93 0.24 -4.21
CA ILE A 16 -1.59 -0.34 -4.09
C ILE A 16 -1.46 -1.03 -2.73
N GLY A 17 -1.23 -2.34 -2.73
CA GLY A 17 -0.95 -3.12 -1.53
C GLY A 17 0.55 -3.26 -1.29
N LEU A 18 1.00 -2.94 -0.08
CA LEU A 18 2.38 -3.16 0.35
C LEU A 18 2.48 -4.55 0.98
N SER A 19 3.26 -5.44 0.35
CA SER A 19 3.40 -6.84 0.78
C SER A 19 4.75 -7.43 0.39
N SER A 20 5.31 -8.27 1.25
CA SER A 20 6.59 -8.95 1.01
C SER A 20 6.56 -9.92 -0.18
N VAL A 21 5.37 -10.36 -0.62
CA VAL A 21 5.19 -11.24 -1.80
C VAL A 21 4.85 -10.46 -3.07
N GLY A 22 4.85 -9.13 -3.02
CA GLY A 22 4.62 -8.27 -4.18
C GLY A 22 5.84 -8.14 -5.11
N ARG A 23 5.66 -7.44 -6.23
CA ARG A 23 6.75 -7.12 -7.16
C ARG A 23 7.77 -6.18 -6.49
N PRO A 24 9.09 -6.38 -6.66
CA PRO A 24 10.10 -5.49 -6.06
C PRO A 24 9.89 -4.02 -6.46
N SER A 25 9.99 -3.14 -5.48
CA SER A 25 9.86 -1.69 -5.63
C SER A 25 10.57 -0.98 -4.46
N SER A 26 10.41 0.35 -4.36
CA SER A 26 10.90 1.14 -3.23
C SER A 26 9.78 2.07 -2.72
N PHE A 27 9.87 2.51 -1.47
CA PHE A 27 8.93 3.51 -0.95
C PHE A 27 8.88 4.78 -1.83
N CYS A 28 10.02 5.19 -2.39
CA CYS A 28 10.12 6.35 -3.26
C CYS A 28 9.39 6.15 -4.59
N ASP A 29 9.53 4.96 -5.20
CA ASP A 29 8.86 4.65 -6.46
C ASP A 29 7.35 4.52 -6.29
N VAL A 30 6.92 3.89 -5.18
CA VAL A 30 5.50 3.85 -4.83
C VAL A 30 4.96 5.27 -4.65
N ALA A 31 5.61 6.10 -3.83
CA ALA A 31 5.17 7.49 -3.61
C ALA A 31 5.08 8.30 -4.91
N ARG A 32 6.04 8.15 -5.84
CA ARG A 32 6.01 8.82 -7.15
C ARG A 32 4.91 8.31 -8.07
N SER A 33 4.48 7.06 -7.90
CA SER A 33 3.38 6.46 -8.67
C SER A 33 1.99 6.86 -8.15
N LEU A 34 1.89 7.40 -6.92
CA LEU A 34 0.63 7.84 -6.36
C LEU A 34 0.11 9.05 -7.15
N THR A 35 -1.11 8.90 -7.67
CA THR A 35 -1.87 9.97 -8.32
C THR A 35 -3.02 10.41 -7.41
N GLU A 36 -3.74 11.47 -7.78
CA GLU A 36 -4.94 11.89 -7.05
C GLU A 36 -5.90 10.72 -6.82
N ASN A 37 -6.41 10.61 -5.59
CA ASN A 37 -7.34 9.56 -5.17
C ASN A 37 -6.76 8.13 -5.29
N SER A 38 -5.46 7.96 -5.07
CA SER A 38 -4.85 6.63 -4.88
C SER A 38 -5.06 6.13 -3.44
N CYS A 39 -5.21 4.82 -3.26
CA CYS A 39 -5.30 4.17 -1.96
C CYS A 39 -4.09 3.27 -1.74
N VAL A 40 -3.40 3.45 -0.60
CA VAL A 40 -2.32 2.56 -0.16
C VAL A 40 -2.85 1.65 0.93
N VAL A 41 -2.65 0.34 0.76
CA VAL A 41 -3.12 -0.70 1.69
C VAL A 41 -1.94 -1.32 2.40
N ILE A 42 -1.96 -1.27 3.73
CA ILE A 42 -0.92 -1.80 4.62
C ILE A 42 -1.55 -2.83 5.56
N GLY A 43 -0.94 -4.01 5.66
CA GLY A 43 -1.39 -5.04 6.60
C GLY A 43 -1.14 -4.64 8.05
N GLY A 44 -2.21 -4.46 8.83
CA GLY A 44 -2.14 -4.13 10.27
C GLY A 44 -2.07 -5.36 11.20
N PHE A 45 -1.51 -6.47 10.73
CA PHE A 45 -1.46 -7.74 11.47
C PHE A 45 -0.02 -8.20 11.71
N GLN A 46 0.19 -9.00 12.76
CA GLN A 46 1.52 -9.40 13.22
C GLN A 46 2.31 -10.27 12.23
N LYS A 47 1.66 -11.26 11.61
CA LYS A 47 2.27 -12.26 10.72
C LYS A 47 1.18 -12.87 9.85
N SER A 48 1.32 -12.78 8.54
CA SER A 48 0.62 -13.53 7.48
C SER A 48 0.77 -12.75 6.17
N HIS A 49 -0.01 -13.10 5.16
CA HIS A 49 -0.25 -12.28 3.98
C HIS A 49 -1.71 -11.82 3.94
N PHE A 50 -2.02 -10.92 3.01
CA PHE A 50 -3.40 -10.61 2.67
C PHE A 50 -4.14 -11.88 2.21
N SER A 51 -5.43 -11.96 2.53
CA SER A 51 -6.30 -13.00 1.97
C SER A 51 -6.49 -12.79 0.47
N ASP A 52 -6.82 -13.85 -0.27
CA ASP A 52 -7.12 -13.76 -1.70
C ASP A 52 -8.25 -12.76 -2.00
N SER A 53 -9.25 -12.69 -1.12
CA SER A 53 -10.34 -11.70 -1.21
C SER A 53 -9.90 -10.25 -1.02
N THR A 54 -8.82 -10.03 -0.27
CA THR A 54 -8.22 -8.69 -0.12
C THR A 54 -7.38 -8.38 -1.36
N VAL A 55 -6.56 -9.32 -1.82
CA VAL A 55 -5.72 -9.17 -3.02
C VAL A 55 -6.55 -8.94 -4.27
N SER A 56 -7.74 -9.53 -4.40
CA SER A 56 -8.62 -9.33 -5.56
C SER A 56 -9.16 -7.90 -5.69
N ASN A 57 -9.02 -7.06 -4.65
CA ASN A 57 -9.42 -5.66 -4.63
C ASN A 57 -8.20 -4.71 -4.66
N ILE A 58 -7.00 -5.24 -4.97
CA ILE A 58 -5.74 -4.50 -5.06
C ILE A 58 -5.25 -4.55 -6.51
N ASP A 59 -5.03 -3.39 -7.13
CA ASP A 59 -4.55 -3.28 -8.52
C ASP A 59 -3.08 -3.69 -8.65
N GLN A 60 -2.27 -3.32 -7.65
CA GLN A 60 -0.84 -3.58 -7.64
C GLN A 60 -0.36 -4.03 -6.27
N LEU A 61 0.32 -5.17 -6.21
CA LEU A 61 0.97 -5.66 -5.01
C LEU A 61 2.49 -5.47 -5.14
N VAL A 62 3.09 -4.68 -4.26
CA VAL A 62 4.50 -4.30 -4.32
C VAL A 62 5.24 -4.61 -3.03
N ASN A 63 6.49 -5.03 -3.17
CA ASN A 63 7.42 -5.24 -2.08
C ASN A 63 8.41 -4.06 -2.00
N VAL A 64 8.27 -3.24 -0.96
CA VAL A 64 9.08 -2.03 -0.74
C VAL A 64 10.35 -2.27 0.08
N ASN A 65 10.55 -3.48 0.63
CA ASN A 65 11.74 -3.82 1.40
C ASN A 65 12.03 -5.34 1.35
N SER A 66 13.31 -5.72 1.24
CA SER A 66 13.72 -7.14 1.29
C SER A 66 13.42 -7.80 2.64
N GLU A 67 13.33 -7.00 3.71
CA GLU A 67 13.00 -7.46 5.06
C GLU A 67 11.56 -7.11 5.45
N SER A 68 10.96 -7.96 6.29
CA SER A 68 9.64 -7.68 6.87
C SER A 68 9.76 -6.52 7.87
N LEU A 69 8.90 -5.52 7.69
CA LEU A 69 8.83 -4.35 8.56
C LEU A 69 7.49 -4.32 9.29
N GLU A 70 7.49 -3.75 10.49
CA GLU A 70 6.25 -3.48 11.22
C GLU A 70 5.40 -2.46 10.48
N SER A 71 4.07 -2.63 10.56
CA SER A 71 3.10 -1.82 9.81
C SER A 71 3.26 -0.32 10.05
N HIS A 72 3.60 0.09 11.28
CA HIS A 72 3.84 1.49 11.62
C HIS A 72 5.11 2.05 10.94
N VAL A 73 6.16 1.24 10.79
CA VAL A 73 7.38 1.63 10.06
C VAL A 73 7.07 1.80 8.58
N VAL A 74 6.33 0.84 7.99
CA VAL A 74 5.89 0.93 6.59
C VAL A 74 5.04 2.19 6.37
N THR A 75 4.10 2.46 7.28
CA THR A 75 3.22 3.64 7.24
C THR A 75 4.03 4.94 7.30
N ALA A 76 4.94 5.08 8.27
CA ALA A 76 5.76 6.28 8.43
C ALA A 76 6.65 6.52 7.20
N ARG A 77 7.25 5.47 6.64
CA ARG A 77 8.15 5.59 5.48
C ARG A 77 7.42 5.96 4.20
N ILE A 78 6.25 5.37 3.92
CA ILE A 78 5.48 5.73 2.73
C ILE A 78 4.90 7.14 2.84
N LEU A 79 4.43 7.54 4.03
CA LEU A 79 3.94 8.89 4.29
C LEU A 79 5.04 9.91 4.04
N TYR A 80 6.23 9.70 4.60
CA TYR A 80 7.38 10.59 4.38
C TYR A 80 7.79 10.68 2.90
N GLU A 81 7.83 9.55 2.18
CA GLU A 81 8.14 9.57 0.74
C GLU A 81 7.09 10.33 -0.06
N TYR A 82 5.80 10.23 0.30
CA TYR A 82 4.74 11.00 -0.33
C TYR A 82 4.81 12.49 0.01
N GLU A 83 5.07 12.86 1.26
CA GLU A 83 5.24 14.25 1.69
C GLU A 83 6.32 14.98 0.86
N LYS A 84 7.43 14.32 0.55
CA LYS A 84 8.47 14.86 -0.35
C LYS A 84 8.00 15.14 -1.78
N THR A 85 6.88 14.54 -2.22
CA THR A 85 6.31 14.80 -3.54
C THR A 85 5.46 16.07 -3.58
N ILE A 86 4.85 16.43 -2.44
CA ILE A 86 3.92 17.57 -2.31
C ILE A 86 4.54 18.81 -1.67
N PHE A 87 5.53 18.63 -0.78
CA PHE A 87 6.29 19.71 -0.17
C PHE A 87 7.69 19.74 -0.80
N LYS A 88 7.89 20.67 -1.74
CA LYS A 88 9.18 20.97 -2.37
C LYS A 88 9.64 22.36 -1.98
#